data_AF-A0A8T2SWV3-F1
#
_entry.id   AF-A0A8T2SWV3-F1
#
_cell.length_a   1.000
_cell.length_b   1.000
_cell.length_c   1.000
_cell.angle_alpha   90.00
_cell.angle_beta   90.00
_cell.angle_gamma   90.00
#
_symmetry.space_group_name_H-M   'P 1'
#
loop_
_entity.id
_entity.type
_entity.pdbx_description
1 polymer ?
#
loop_
_entity_poly.entity_id
_entity_poly.type
_entity_poly.pdbx_seq_one_letter_code
_entity_poly.pdbx_strand_id
1 'polypeptide(L)'
;MANINSYMQALQGFLLVSHGSTAGAGSTLLSRIEHVSRQVVESSLNLLRTAVHGKDRPGVQLPVLVGCVWEACEAIKKTPASNRVAIGQGLTQVAVSVKDVLREMGDFEENGASDLASDSANLNAVTETGMPYDCDAGVKGEADSSDESGDLSNKLSSNEMQVVHSVKDFVSCLLSLIKQLLHIVGGTIKSSKDKSVPDTEVILWLEKILVHSKALGDGVDELGASLYPPQEMDNLQSTVEEIEGLVEQLQEDVCSLLGSMPEAFLQVSNSSKDTAASLNKVLEAVNRCSLG
;
A
#
# COMPACT_ATOMS: atom_id res chain seq x y z
N MET A 1 15.67 38.55 -18.49
CA MET A 1 16.22 38.51 -17.12
C MET A 1 15.18 38.74 -16.03
N ALA A 2 14.29 39.75 -16.14
CA ALA A 2 13.23 40.00 -15.14
C ALA A 2 12.37 38.76 -14.82
N ASN A 3 11.91 38.02 -15.83
CA ASN A 3 11.08 36.82 -15.64
C ASN A 3 11.79 35.68 -14.90
N ILE A 4 13.10 35.50 -15.12
CA ILE A 4 13.90 34.47 -14.42
C ILE A 4 14.10 34.87 -12.95
N ASN A 5 14.37 36.15 -12.68
CA ASN A 5 14.50 36.66 -11.32
C ASN A 5 13.18 36.51 -10.53
N SER A 6 12.04 36.86 -11.14
CA SER A 6 10.73 36.68 -10.49
C SER A 6 10.43 35.21 -10.21
N TYR A 7 10.79 34.30 -11.12
CA TYR A 7 10.61 32.86 -10.91
C TYR A 7 11.50 32.33 -9.77
N MET A 8 12.77 32.73 -9.71
CA MET A 8 13.67 32.35 -8.62
C MET A 8 13.22 32.91 -7.26
N GLN A 9 12.69 34.14 -7.24
CA GLN A 9 12.09 34.71 -6.02
C GLN A 9 10.86 33.93 -5.56
N ALA A 10 10.00 33.50 -6.49
CA ALA A 10 8.85 32.65 -6.16
C ALA A 10 9.30 31.30 -5.59
N LEU A 11 10.33 30.67 -6.17
CA LEU A 11 10.87 29.40 -5.68
C LEU A 11 11.51 29.55 -4.29
N GLN A 12 12.24 30.63 -4.05
CA GLN A 12 12.80 30.94 -2.74
C GLN A 12 11.70 31.19 -1.69
N GLY A 13 10.65 31.93 -2.07
CA GLY A 13 9.49 32.15 -1.22
C GLY A 13 8.78 30.85 -0.85
N PHE A 14 8.60 29.95 -1.83
CA PHE A 14 8.06 28.62 -1.60
C PHE A 14 8.91 27.82 -0.62
N LEU A 15 10.23 27.75 -0.81
CA LEU A 15 11.14 27.06 0.10
C LEU A 15 11.05 27.58 1.53
N LEU A 16 10.93 28.89 1.72
CA LEU A 16 10.78 29.49 3.04
C LEU A 16 9.46 29.07 3.71
N VAL A 17 8.36 29.04 2.96
CA VAL A 17 7.04 28.58 3.46
C VAL A 17 7.08 27.09 3.79
N SER A 18 7.70 26.27 2.94
CA SER A 18 7.88 24.84 3.19
C SER A 18 8.67 24.59 4.47
N HIS A 19 9.78 25.32 4.67
CA HIS A 19 10.56 25.24 5.92
C HIS A 19 9.75 25.70 7.13
N GLY A 20 8.95 26.76 7.01
CA GLY A 20 8.05 27.17 8.10
C GLY A 20 7.02 26.08 8.45
N SER A 21 6.59 25.30 7.46
CA SER A 21 5.58 24.24 7.62
C SER A 21 6.13 22.97 8.29
N THR A 22 7.45 22.83 8.46
CA THR A 22 8.05 21.71 9.19
C THR A 22 8.00 21.89 10.71
N ALA A 23 7.73 23.10 11.20
CA ALA A 23 7.63 23.36 12.63
C ALA A 23 6.47 22.59 13.26
N GLY A 24 6.77 21.64 14.15
CA GLY A 24 5.77 20.77 14.79
C GLY A 24 5.28 19.60 13.90
N ALA A 25 5.88 19.40 12.73
CA ALA A 25 5.61 18.22 11.91
C ALA A 25 6.21 16.97 12.56
N GLY A 26 5.42 15.92 12.67
CA GLY A 26 5.88 14.56 12.94
C GLY A 26 6.68 14.03 11.75
N SER A 27 7.39 12.92 11.95
CA SER A 27 8.28 12.32 10.93
C SER A 27 7.56 12.07 9.60
N THR A 28 6.30 11.63 9.64
CA THR A 28 5.53 11.33 8.43
C THR A 28 5.15 12.58 7.66
N LEU A 29 4.63 13.62 8.33
CA LEU A 29 4.29 14.88 7.66
C LEU A 29 5.55 15.59 7.14
N LEU A 30 6.61 15.60 7.96
CA LEU A 30 7.89 16.20 7.60
C LEU A 30 8.42 15.61 6.29
N SER A 31 8.49 14.27 6.21
CA SER A 31 8.94 13.57 5.02
C SER A 31 8.11 13.94 3.78
N ARG A 32 6.78 14.09 3.92
CA ARG A 32 5.90 14.52 2.82
C ARG A 32 6.16 15.95 2.37
N ILE A 33 6.33 16.89 3.30
CA ILE A 33 6.65 18.29 3.00
C ILE A 33 8.01 18.37 2.29
N GLU A 34 9.02 17.68 2.81
CA GLU A 34 10.37 17.67 2.23
C GLU A 34 10.38 17.06 0.83
N HIS A 35 9.67 15.94 0.63
CA HIS A 35 9.58 15.26 -0.65
C HIS A 35 8.98 16.18 -1.74
N VAL A 36 7.81 16.78 -1.46
CA VAL A 36 7.15 17.66 -2.43
C VAL A 36 7.97 18.94 -2.66
N SER A 37 8.57 19.50 -1.60
CA SER A 37 9.44 20.67 -1.73
C SER A 37 10.64 20.38 -2.62
N ARG A 38 11.27 19.21 -2.46
CA ARG A 38 12.36 18.75 -3.31
C ARG A 38 11.92 18.58 -4.75
N GLN A 39 10.79 17.93 -4.99
CA GLN A 39 10.25 17.68 -6.34
C GLN A 39 9.99 19.00 -7.10
N VAL A 40 9.41 19.99 -6.44
CA VAL A 40 9.17 21.33 -7.02
C VAL A 40 10.48 22.02 -7.35
N VAL A 41 11.45 22.01 -6.44
CA VAL A 41 12.76 22.64 -6.67
C VAL A 41 13.51 21.97 -7.80
N GLU A 42 13.57 20.64 -7.81
CA GLU A 42 14.31 19.89 -8.82
C GLU A 42 13.72 20.08 -10.21
N SER A 43 12.39 19.99 -10.34
CA SER A 43 11.68 20.25 -11.59
C SER A 43 11.91 21.68 -12.08
N SER A 44 11.87 22.66 -11.16
CA SER A 44 12.10 24.07 -11.46
C SER A 44 13.53 24.34 -11.92
N LEU A 45 14.52 23.72 -11.27
CA LEU A 45 15.93 23.83 -11.65
C LEU A 45 16.21 23.18 -13.00
N ASN A 46 15.60 22.03 -13.29
CA ASN A 46 15.74 21.36 -14.59
C ASN A 46 15.13 22.19 -15.73
N LEU A 47 13.98 22.82 -15.50
CA LEU A 47 13.38 23.77 -16.43
C LEU A 47 14.31 24.97 -16.68
N LEU A 48 14.82 25.60 -15.62
CA LEU A 48 15.69 26.78 -15.73
C LEU A 48 17.02 26.46 -16.43
N ARG A 49 17.65 25.33 -16.09
CA ARG A 49 18.89 24.89 -16.75
C ARG A 49 18.68 24.75 -18.25
N THR A 50 17.59 24.12 -18.66
CA THR A 50 17.28 23.89 -20.07
C THR A 50 16.92 25.18 -20.79
N ALA A 51 16.14 26.06 -20.15
CA ALA A 51 15.75 27.35 -20.71
C ALA A 51 16.94 28.32 -20.88
N VAL A 52 17.95 28.24 -20.02
CA VAL A 52 19.14 29.11 -20.07
C VAL A 52 20.24 28.56 -21.00
N HIS A 53 20.43 27.24 -21.06
CA HIS A 53 21.54 26.62 -21.81
C HIS A 53 21.12 26.04 -23.17
N GLY A 54 19.82 25.93 -23.47
CA GLY A 54 19.31 25.27 -24.67
C GLY A 54 19.64 26.01 -25.97
N LYS A 55 20.82 25.77 -26.54
CA LYS A 55 21.22 26.30 -27.85
C LYS A 55 20.79 25.41 -29.04
N ASP A 56 20.52 24.11 -28.85
CA ASP A 56 20.44 23.16 -29.99
C ASP A 56 19.14 22.34 -30.16
N ARG A 57 18.14 22.40 -29.26
CA ARG A 57 16.80 21.77 -29.49
C ARG A 57 15.71 22.18 -28.47
N PRO A 58 15.36 23.47 -28.35
CA PRO A 58 14.47 23.97 -27.28
C PRO A 58 12.97 23.63 -27.45
N GLY A 59 12.52 23.18 -28.63
CA GLY A 59 11.07 23.10 -28.94
C GLY A 59 10.30 21.92 -28.31
N VAL A 60 10.95 20.76 -28.10
CA VAL A 60 10.24 19.53 -27.69
C VAL A 60 10.36 19.24 -26.19
N GLN A 61 11.48 19.58 -25.56
CA GLN A 61 11.72 19.28 -24.14
C GLN A 61 11.15 20.34 -23.20
N LEU A 62 11.02 21.59 -23.66
CA LEU A 62 10.53 22.66 -22.80
C LEU A 62 9.07 22.46 -22.35
N PRO A 63 8.12 22.07 -23.24
CA PRO A 63 6.76 21.74 -22.79
C PRO A 63 6.71 20.62 -21.76
N VAL A 64 7.54 19.58 -21.92
CA VAL A 64 7.62 18.45 -20.98
C VAL A 64 8.11 18.93 -19.61
N LEU A 65 9.18 19.73 -19.55
CA LEU A 65 9.72 20.26 -18.30
C LEU A 65 8.75 21.21 -17.59
N VAL A 66 8.00 22.01 -18.35
CA VAL A 66 6.90 22.83 -17.81
C VAL A 66 5.81 21.93 -17.22
N GLY A 67 5.47 20.84 -17.90
CA GLY A 67 4.58 19.79 -17.39
C GLY A 67 5.07 19.20 -16.06
N CYS A 68 6.34 18.82 -15.96
CA CYS A 68 6.91 18.30 -14.71
C CYS A 68 6.83 19.31 -13.55
N VAL A 69 7.10 20.59 -13.80
CA VAL A 69 6.93 21.66 -12.79
C VAL A 69 5.46 21.79 -12.39
N TRP A 70 4.55 21.72 -13.35
CA TRP A 70 3.12 21.79 -13.09
C TRP A 70 2.64 20.63 -12.21
N GLU A 71 3.02 19.40 -12.54
CA GLU A 71 2.71 18.20 -11.77
C GLU A 71 3.30 18.26 -10.35
N ALA A 72 4.54 18.74 -10.20
CA ALA A 72 5.15 18.93 -8.89
C ALA A 72 4.39 19.98 -8.05
N CYS A 73 3.93 21.07 -8.66
CA CYS A 73 3.08 22.05 -7.99
C CYS A 73 1.70 21.49 -7.65
N GLU A 74 1.14 20.62 -8.50
CA GLU A 74 -0.13 19.96 -8.23
C GLU A 74 -0.02 18.97 -7.07
N ALA A 75 1.13 18.31 -6.90
CA ALA A 75 1.41 17.44 -5.77
C ALA A 75 1.33 18.17 -4.41
N ILE A 76 1.63 19.48 -4.36
CA ILE A 76 1.45 20.30 -3.14
C ILE A 76 0.00 20.25 -2.64
N LYS A 77 -0.98 20.26 -3.55
CA LYS A 77 -2.41 20.24 -3.17
C LYS A 77 -2.81 18.91 -2.52
N LYS A 78 -2.06 17.84 -2.82
CA LYS A 78 -2.28 16.50 -2.26
C LYS A 78 -1.49 16.29 -0.97
N THR A 79 -0.56 17.19 -0.63
CA THR A 79 0.21 17.12 0.61
C THR A 79 -0.72 17.26 1.82
N PRO A 80 -0.60 16.37 2.82
CA PRO A 80 -1.36 16.50 4.06
C PRO A 80 -1.15 17.85 4.75
N ALA A 81 -2.25 18.43 5.26
CA ALA A 81 -2.20 19.67 6.03
C ALA A 81 -1.86 19.46 7.53
N SER A 82 -1.81 18.21 8.01
CA SER A 82 -1.52 17.89 9.41
C SER A 82 -0.94 16.49 9.58
N ASN A 83 -0.30 16.25 10.74
CA ASN A 83 0.28 14.96 11.11
C ASN A 83 -0.75 13.84 11.04
N ARG A 84 -1.93 14.07 11.63
CA ARG A 84 -3.00 13.06 11.68
C ARG A 84 -3.49 12.67 10.29
N VAL A 85 -3.61 13.64 9.38
CA VAL A 85 -3.99 13.38 7.98
C VAL A 85 -2.88 12.63 7.25
N ALA A 86 -1.61 13.01 7.46
CA ALA A 86 -0.46 12.33 6.86
C ALA A 86 -0.38 10.87 7.29
N ILE A 87 -0.61 10.61 8.58
CA ILE A 87 -0.63 9.27 9.15
C ILE A 87 -1.81 8.44 8.63
N GLY A 88 -3.01 9.03 8.58
CA GLY A 88 -4.19 8.38 8.00
C GLY A 88 -4.00 8.00 6.54
N GLN A 89 -3.36 8.86 5.74
CA GLN A 89 -2.97 8.52 4.35
C GLN A 89 -1.94 7.38 4.31
N GLY A 90 -0.95 7.39 5.22
CA GLY A 90 0.01 6.30 5.36
C GLY A 90 -0.66 4.95 5.64
N LEU A 91 -1.57 4.90 6.61
CA LEU A 91 -2.35 3.69 6.93
C LEU A 91 -3.24 3.26 5.76
N THR A 92 -3.81 4.22 5.02
CA THR A 92 -4.61 3.91 3.83
C THR A 92 -3.75 3.21 2.77
N GLN A 93 -2.51 3.65 2.59
CA GLN A 93 -1.58 2.99 1.66
C GLN A 93 -1.26 1.56 2.09
N VAL A 94 -1.01 1.33 3.39
CA VAL A 94 -0.81 -0.03 3.92
C VAL A 94 -2.04 -0.90 3.64
N ALA A 95 -3.25 -0.39 3.93
CA ALA A 95 -4.49 -1.12 3.67
C ALA A 95 -4.68 -1.47 2.19
N VAL A 96 -4.26 -0.58 1.28
CA VAL A 96 -4.29 -0.84 -0.17
C VAL A 96 -3.30 -1.95 -0.52
N SER A 97 -2.05 -1.89 -0.04
CA SER A 97 -1.04 -2.94 -0.29
C SER A 97 -1.52 -4.32 0.15
N VAL A 98 -1.98 -4.43 1.41
CA VAL A 98 -2.52 -5.69 1.97
C VAL A 98 -3.73 -6.19 1.18
N LYS A 99 -4.58 -5.28 0.70
CA LYS A 99 -5.73 -5.64 -0.13
C LYS A 99 -5.30 -6.14 -1.52
N ASP A 100 -4.26 -5.55 -2.11
CA ASP A 100 -3.74 -5.99 -3.40
C ASP A 100 -3.12 -7.39 -3.28
N VAL A 101 -2.37 -7.68 -2.21
CA VAL A 101 -1.88 -9.04 -1.92
C VAL A 101 -3.03 -10.04 -1.74
N LEU A 102 -4.10 -9.67 -1.01
CA LEU A 102 -5.28 -10.53 -0.89
C LEU A 102 -5.98 -10.80 -2.22
N ARG A 103 -5.97 -9.83 -3.14
CA ARG A 103 -6.49 -10.03 -4.50
C ARG A 103 -5.62 -11.04 -5.25
N GLU A 104 -4.31 -10.86 -5.23
CA GLU A 104 -3.35 -11.79 -5.84
C GLU A 104 -3.49 -13.21 -5.25
N MET A 105 -3.77 -13.33 -3.94
CA MET A 105 -4.06 -14.61 -3.30
C MET A 105 -5.36 -15.28 -3.81
N GLY A 106 -6.32 -14.48 -4.29
CA GLY A 106 -7.54 -14.98 -4.93
C GLY A 106 -7.29 -15.61 -6.29
N ASP A 107 -6.27 -15.15 -7.02
CA ASP A 107 -5.95 -15.65 -8.35
C ASP A 107 -5.44 -17.11 -8.31
N PHE A 108 -4.85 -17.55 -7.19
CA PHE A 108 -4.51 -18.98 -6.99
C PHE A 108 -5.75 -19.89 -7.04
N GLU A 109 -6.91 -19.40 -6.58
CA GLU A 109 -8.17 -20.17 -6.56
C GLU A 109 -8.76 -20.31 -7.98
N GLU A 110 -8.71 -19.25 -8.78
CA GLU A 110 -9.24 -19.25 -10.15
C GLU A 110 -8.38 -20.11 -11.09
N ASN A 111 -7.06 -20.09 -10.92
CA ASN A 111 -6.14 -20.91 -11.72
C ASN A 111 -6.23 -22.41 -11.35
N GLY A 112 -6.55 -22.74 -10.09
CA GLY A 112 -6.78 -24.13 -9.64
C GLY A 112 -8.15 -24.70 -10.05
N ALA A 113 -9.17 -23.84 -10.23
CA ALA A 113 -10.53 -24.26 -10.57
C ALA A 113 -10.75 -24.56 -12.07
N SER A 114 -9.80 -24.18 -12.94
CA SER A 114 -9.90 -24.36 -14.39
C SER A 114 -9.91 -25.81 -14.88
N ASP A 115 -9.55 -26.79 -14.03
CA ASP A 115 -9.56 -28.22 -14.37
C ASP A 115 -10.91 -28.93 -14.11
N LEU A 116 -11.93 -28.27 -13.55
CA LEU A 116 -13.20 -28.93 -13.18
C LEU A 116 -14.47 -28.35 -13.82
N ALA A 117 -14.36 -27.41 -14.75
CA ALA A 117 -15.52 -26.78 -15.38
C ALA A 117 -15.52 -26.91 -16.91
N SER A 118 -15.52 -28.15 -17.42
CA SER A 118 -16.08 -28.46 -18.74
C SER A 118 -17.21 -29.49 -18.60
N ASP A 119 -18.32 -29.09 -18.00
CA ASP A 119 -19.67 -29.46 -18.45
C ASP A 119 -20.71 -28.98 -17.42
N SER A 120 -21.30 -27.81 -17.66
CA SER A 120 -22.77 -27.63 -17.71
C SER A 120 -23.14 -26.14 -17.71
N ALA A 121 -23.46 -25.70 -18.91
CA ALA A 121 -24.45 -24.70 -19.29
C ALA A 121 -25.28 -24.02 -18.17
N ASN A 122 -25.28 -22.68 -18.17
CA ASN A 122 -26.33 -21.81 -18.74
C ASN A 122 -26.91 -20.71 -17.81
N LEU A 123 -27.05 -19.51 -18.41
CA LEU A 123 -28.02 -18.41 -18.15
C LEU A 123 -27.87 -17.66 -16.79
N ASN A 124 -27.89 -16.33 -16.65
CA ASN A 124 -28.30 -15.14 -17.43
C ASN A 124 -27.68 -13.90 -16.71
N ALA A 125 -26.97 -12.99 -17.37
CA ALA A 125 -27.45 -11.79 -18.10
C ALA A 125 -27.82 -10.56 -17.24
N VAL A 126 -27.17 -9.41 -17.56
CA VAL A 126 -27.70 -8.01 -17.60
C VAL A 126 -27.73 -7.28 -16.23
N THR A 127 -27.22 -6.04 -16.03
CA THR A 127 -26.70 -4.94 -16.86
C THR A 127 -26.04 -3.88 -15.96
N GLU A 128 -25.01 -3.17 -16.43
CA GLU A 128 -24.94 -1.71 -16.25
C GLU A 128 -24.08 -1.04 -17.34
N THR A 129 -24.75 -0.20 -18.11
CA THR A 129 -24.29 0.85 -19.03
C THR A 129 -23.65 2.02 -18.25
N GLY A 130 -22.61 2.77 -18.65
CA GLY A 130 -21.81 2.87 -19.86
C GLY A 130 -20.92 4.14 -19.82
N MET A 131 -20.12 4.36 -20.89
CA MET A 131 -19.40 5.59 -21.34
C MET A 131 -17.85 5.62 -21.11
N PRO A 132 -17.04 6.21 -22.02
CA PRO A 132 -16.48 5.51 -23.19
C PRO A 132 -14.98 5.79 -23.45
N TYR A 133 -14.27 4.89 -24.13
CA TYR A 133 -13.09 5.26 -24.91
C TYR A 133 -12.91 4.31 -26.10
N ASP A 134 -13.12 4.86 -27.29
CA ASP A 134 -12.70 4.32 -28.58
C ASP A 134 -11.23 4.71 -28.83
N CYS A 135 -10.40 3.74 -29.23
CA CYS A 135 -9.62 3.88 -30.46
C CYS A 135 -9.20 2.52 -31.04
N ASP A 136 -9.75 2.29 -32.21
CA ASP A 136 -9.49 1.32 -33.26
C ASP A 136 -8.01 1.17 -33.68
N ALA A 137 -7.57 -0.07 -33.88
CA ALA A 137 -6.72 -0.47 -35.01
C ALA A 137 -6.70 -2.01 -35.10
N GLY A 138 -7.50 -2.57 -36.01
CA GLY A 138 -7.59 -4.00 -36.24
C GLY A 138 -6.39 -4.63 -36.96
N VAL A 139 -6.22 -5.94 -36.78
CA VAL A 139 -5.78 -6.89 -37.82
C VAL A 139 -6.48 -8.23 -37.55
N LYS A 140 -7.10 -8.78 -38.60
CA LYS A 140 -7.72 -10.11 -38.63
C LYS A 140 -6.65 -11.20 -38.74
N GLY A 141 -6.82 -12.24 -37.93
CA GLY A 141 -6.73 -13.66 -38.31
C GLY A 141 -5.37 -14.21 -38.72
N GLU A 142 -4.89 -15.19 -37.95
CA GLU A 142 -4.54 -16.51 -38.46
C GLU A 142 -4.39 -17.47 -37.27
N ALA A 143 -5.18 -18.55 -37.32
CA ALA A 143 -5.00 -19.72 -36.48
C ALA A 143 -4.13 -20.69 -37.27
N ASP A 144 -2.98 -21.11 -36.72
CA ASP A 144 -2.65 -22.53 -36.63
C ASP A 144 -1.45 -22.80 -35.71
N SER A 145 -1.54 -23.97 -35.08
CA SER A 145 -0.48 -24.86 -34.60
C SER A 145 0.53 -24.34 -33.57
N SER A 146 0.25 -24.75 -32.33
CA SER A 146 1.16 -25.52 -31.47
C SER A 146 2.64 -25.17 -31.56
N ASP A 147 3.09 -24.35 -30.61
CA ASP A 147 4.44 -24.45 -30.10
C ASP A 147 4.37 -24.56 -28.57
N GLU A 148 4.85 -25.68 -28.07
CA GLU A 148 4.94 -26.02 -26.65
C GLU A 148 5.92 -25.05 -25.96
N SER A 149 5.44 -23.89 -25.55
CA SER A 149 6.10 -23.14 -24.50
C SER A 149 5.73 -23.81 -23.18
N GLY A 150 6.68 -24.52 -22.57
CA GLY A 150 6.54 -25.16 -21.28
C GLY A 150 6.02 -24.19 -20.23
N ASP A 151 4.70 -24.23 -20.03
CA ASP A 151 4.02 -23.49 -18.98
C ASP A 151 4.41 -24.15 -17.67
N LEU A 152 5.32 -23.50 -16.96
CA LEU A 152 5.73 -23.80 -15.60
C LEU A 152 4.58 -23.49 -14.62
N SER A 153 3.36 -23.90 -14.95
CA SER A 153 2.29 -24.03 -13.98
C SER A 153 2.62 -25.25 -13.12
N ASN A 154 3.58 -25.11 -12.20
CA ASN A 154 3.63 -25.99 -11.05
C ASN A 154 2.36 -25.70 -10.25
N LYS A 155 1.28 -26.38 -10.63
CA LYS A 155 -0.02 -26.27 -9.96
C LYS A 155 0.22 -26.62 -8.49
N LEU A 156 -0.25 -25.76 -7.60
CA LEU A 156 -0.18 -25.99 -6.16
C LEU A 156 -0.80 -27.36 -5.84
N SER A 157 -0.11 -28.14 -5.03
CA SER A 157 -0.67 -29.37 -4.47
C SER A 157 -1.84 -29.05 -3.53
N SER A 158 -2.65 -30.06 -3.20
CA SER A 158 -3.75 -29.89 -2.23
C SER A 158 -3.26 -29.37 -0.87
N ASN A 159 -2.04 -29.71 -0.46
CA ASN A 159 -1.45 -29.26 0.79
C ASN A 159 -0.98 -27.80 0.68
N GLU A 160 -0.32 -27.43 -0.42
CA GLU A 160 0.10 -26.04 -0.67
C GLU A 160 -1.09 -25.10 -0.84
N MET A 161 -2.20 -25.59 -1.42
CA MET A 161 -3.44 -24.83 -1.53
C MET A 161 -4.11 -24.62 -0.16
N GLN A 162 -3.99 -25.59 0.75
CA GLN A 162 -4.45 -25.43 2.15
C GLN A 162 -3.67 -24.32 2.87
N VAL A 163 -2.36 -24.20 2.60
CA VAL A 163 -1.53 -23.11 3.12
C VAL A 163 -2.00 -21.77 2.55
N VAL A 164 -2.24 -21.67 1.24
CA VAL A 164 -2.77 -20.44 0.60
C VAL A 164 -4.07 -19.99 1.27
N HIS A 165 -5.04 -20.88 1.45
CA HIS A 165 -6.31 -20.53 2.11
C HIS A 165 -6.10 -20.05 3.56
N SER A 166 -5.21 -20.72 4.30
CA SER A 166 -4.91 -20.36 5.70
C SER A 166 -4.23 -19.00 5.81
N VAL A 167 -3.29 -18.69 4.89
CA VAL A 167 -2.65 -17.37 4.80
C VAL A 167 -3.65 -16.30 4.39
N LYS A 168 -4.52 -16.57 3.41
CA LYS A 168 -5.56 -15.64 2.97
C LYS A 168 -6.52 -15.27 4.10
N ASP A 169 -6.93 -16.23 4.92
CA ASP A 169 -7.77 -15.97 6.10
C ASP A 169 -7.05 -15.09 7.11
N PHE A 170 -5.78 -15.38 7.41
CA PHE A 170 -4.96 -14.58 8.31
C PHE A 170 -4.79 -13.14 7.80
N VAL A 171 -4.40 -12.95 6.53
CA VAL A 171 -4.23 -11.63 5.92
C VAL A 171 -5.56 -10.86 5.85
N SER A 172 -6.70 -11.54 5.68
CA SER A 172 -8.03 -10.91 5.75
C SER A 172 -8.34 -10.36 7.15
N CYS A 173 -7.92 -11.04 8.22
CA CYS A 173 -7.98 -10.53 9.58
C CYS A 173 -7.06 -9.32 9.76
N LEU A 174 -5.83 -9.35 9.24
CA LEU A 174 -4.89 -8.21 9.30
C LEU A 174 -5.43 -6.98 8.56
N LEU A 175 -6.05 -7.15 7.38
CA LEU A 175 -6.71 -6.05 6.68
C LEU A 175 -7.83 -5.44 7.53
N SER A 176 -8.59 -6.27 8.23
CA SER A 176 -9.63 -5.82 9.16
C SER A 176 -9.04 -5.05 10.33
N LEU A 177 -7.87 -5.46 10.84
CA LEU A 177 -7.14 -4.76 11.90
C LEU A 177 -6.73 -3.36 11.44
N ILE A 178 -6.13 -3.24 10.25
CA ILE A 178 -5.75 -1.94 9.67
C ILE A 178 -6.98 -1.04 9.46
N LYS A 179 -8.13 -1.59 9.06
CA LYS A 179 -9.39 -0.83 8.95
C LYS A 179 -9.83 -0.28 10.31
N GLN A 180 -9.70 -1.06 11.39
CA GLN A 180 -9.99 -0.56 12.74
C GLN A 180 -9.00 0.54 13.17
N LEU A 181 -7.71 0.42 12.83
CA LEU A 181 -6.74 1.50 13.05
C LEU A 181 -7.14 2.78 12.29
N LEU A 182 -7.57 2.68 11.04
CA LEU A 182 -8.08 3.82 10.27
C LEU A 182 -9.27 4.50 10.95
N HIS A 183 -10.19 3.72 11.54
CA HIS A 183 -11.30 4.26 12.32
C HIS A 183 -10.81 4.99 13.58
N ILE A 184 -9.85 4.40 14.32
CA ILE A 184 -9.24 5.02 15.52
C ILE A 184 -8.57 6.34 15.14
N VAL A 185 -7.65 6.34 14.17
CA VAL A 185 -6.95 7.53 13.70
C VAL A 185 -7.93 8.58 13.21
N GLY A 186 -8.94 8.19 12.42
CA GLY A 186 -10.00 9.08 11.95
C GLY A 186 -10.83 9.70 13.08
N GLY A 187 -11.05 8.96 14.18
CA GLY A 187 -11.65 9.48 15.41
C GLY A 187 -10.79 10.56 16.06
N THR A 188 -9.47 10.34 16.12
CA THR A 188 -8.54 11.32 16.70
C THR A 188 -8.44 12.63 15.90
N ILE A 189 -8.69 12.59 14.57
CA ILE A 189 -8.78 13.78 13.72
C ILE A 189 -9.97 14.67 14.12
N LYS A 190 -11.08 14.06 14.56
CA LYS A 190 -12.32 14.76 14.92
C LYS A 190 -12.31 15.30 16.37
N SER A 191 -11.54 14.68 17.26
CA SER A 191 -11.61 14.88 18.71
C SER A 191 -10.67 15.96 19.28
N SER A 192 -10.12 16.85 18.46
CA SER A 192 -9.07 17.82 18.88
C SER A 192 -9.49 18.89 19.90
N LYS A 193 -10.66 18.75 20.55
CA LYS A 193 -11.22 19.74 21.48
C LYS A 193 -10.99 19.43 22.95
N ASP A 194 -10.61 18.20 23.31
CA ASP A 194 -10.41 17.80 24.71
C ASP A 194 -8.92 17.68 25.05
N LYS A 195 -8.43 18.51 25.99
CA LYS A 195 -7.00 18.79 26.20
C LYS A 195 -6.37 18.01 27.37
N SER A 196 -6.75 16.75 27.58
CA SER A 196 -6.14 15.95 28.66
C SER A 196 -4.71 15.51 28.34
N VAL A 197 -4.40 15.25 27.06
CA VAL A 197 -3.08 14.79 26.59
C VAL A 197 -2.45 15.82 25.64
N PRO A 198 -1.15 16.14 25.76
CA PRO A 198 -0.46 17.01 24.81
C PRO A 198 -0.53 16.46 23.38
N ASP A 199 -0.81 17.34 22.40
CA ASP A 199 -0.93 16.92 21.00
C ASP A 199 0.34 16.23 20.46
N THR A 200 1.52 16.66 20.93
CA THR A 200 2.81 16.02 20.61
C THR A 200 2.85 14.55 21.01
N GLU A 201 2.33 14.19 22.18
CA GLU A 201 2.31 12.81 22.65
C GLU A 201 1.35 11.96 21.83
N VAL A 202 0.18 12.51 21.49
CA VAL A 202 -0.77 11.86 20.59
C VAL A 202 -0.14 11.60 19.21
N ILE A 203 0.60 12.58 18.67
CA ILE A 203 1.32 12.42 17.40
C ILE A 203 2.38 11.31 17.50
N LEU A 204 3.12 11.22 18.60
CA LEU A 204 4.12 10.16 18.80
C LEU A 204 3.51 8.76 18.74
N TRP A 205 2.38 8.54 19.43
CA TRP A 205 1.68 7.25 19.38
C TRP A 205 1.12 6.94 17.99
N LEU A 206 0.58 7.93 17.30
CA LEU A 206 0.11 7.76 15.92
C LEU A 206 1.25 7.42 14.94
N GLU A 207 2.43 7.99 15.12
CA GLU A 207 3.62 7.65 14.31
C GLU A 207 4.06 6.20 14.58
N LYS A 208 4.07 5.75 15.84
CA LYS A 208 4.37 4.34 16.18
C LYS A 208 3.37 3.36 15.56
N ILE A 209 2.07 3.66 15.66
CA ILE A 209 1.01 2.86 15.02
C ILE A 209 1.28 2.73 13.52
N LEU A 210 1.65 3.83 12.84
CA LEU A 210 1.97 3.78 11.42
C LEU A 210 3.23 2.96 11.13
N VAL A 211 4.27 3.07 11.96
CA VAL A 211 5.51 2.29 11.80
C VAL A 211 5.21 0.80 11.89
N HIS A 212 4.52 0.35 12.95
CA HIS A 212 4.16 -1.06 13.11
C HIS A 212 3.20 -1.53 12.00
N SER A 213 2.28 -0.67 11.55
CA SER A 213 1.39 -1.00 10.43
C SER A 213 2.14 -1.17 9.10
N LYS A 214 3.17 -0.36 8.85
CA LYS A 214 4.01 -0.51 7.64
C LYS A 214 4.80 -1.82 7.68
N ALA A 215 5.45 -2.10 8.80
CA ALA A 215 6.17 -3.37 8.98
C ALA A 215 5.22 -4.58 8.83
N LEU A 216 3.98 -4.46 9.29
CA LEU A 216 2.95 -5.49 9.08
C LEU A 216 2.60 -5.62 7.60
N GLY A 217 2.49 -4.51 6.86
CA GLY A 217 2.31 -4.52 5.42
C GLY A 217 3.46 -5.22 4.69
N ASP A 218 4.70 -4.91 5.06
CA ASP A 218 5.90 -5.54 4.50
C ASP A 218 5.90 -7.07 4.77
N GLY A 219 5.50 -7.49 5.98
CA GLY A 219 5.34 -8.90 6.31
C GLY A 219 4.21 -9.58 5.51
N VAL A 220 3.12 -8.87 5.21
CA VAL A 220 2.06 -9.42 4.33
C VAL A 220 2.56 -9.60 2.90
N ASP A 221 3.34 -8.65 2.38
CA ASP A 221 3.95 -8.78 1.05
C ASP A 221 4.91 -10.00 1.01
N GLU A 222 5.69 -10.21 2.07
CA GLU A 222 6.57 -11.38 2.23
C GLU A 222 5.80 -12.72 2.31
N LEU A 223 4.67 -12.74 3.05
CA LEU A 223 3.77 -13.90 3.05
C LEU A 223 3.25 -14.19 1.65
N GLY A 224 2.84 -13.16 0.90
CA GLY A 224 2.37 -13.29 -0.48
C GLY A 224 3.44 -13.88 -1.41
N ALA A 225 4.68 -13.39 -1.31
CA ALA A 225 5.81 -13.91 -2.08
C ALA A 225 6.12 -15.39 -1.74
N SER A 226 6.01 -15.77 -0.47
CA SER A 226 6.30 -17.13 0.01
C SER A 226 5.26 -18.18 -0.39
N LEU A 227 4.12 -17.76 -0.96
CA LEU A 227 3.07 -18.67 -1.46
C LEU A 227 3.34 -19.21 -2.86
N TYR A 228 4.28 -18.62 -3.61
CA TYR A 228 4.64 -19.12 -4.93
C TYR A 228 5.44 -20.45 -4.82
N PRO A 229 5.23 -21.42 -5.71
CA PRO A 229 5.97 -22.68 -5.69
C PRO A 229 7.48 -22.54 -5.96
N PRO A 230 8.35 -23.32 -5.28
CA PRO A 230 8.07 -24.13 -4.10
C PRO A 230 7.85 -23.24 -2.87
N GLN A 231 6.78 -23.49 -2.11
CA GLN A 231 6.44 -22.64 -0.96
C GLN A 231 7.49 -22.73 0.15
N GLU A 232 7.88 -21.58 0.68
CA GLU A 232 8.93 -21.45 1.70
C GLU A 232 8.34 -21.57 3.12
N MET A 233 8.06 -22.79 3.57
CA MET A 233 7.37 -23.07 4.86
C MET A 233 8.04 -22.40 6.08
N ASP A 234 9.36 -22.45 6.16
CA ASP A 234 10.11 -21.84 7.28
C ASP A 234 10.02 -20.31 7.26
N ASN A 235 10.00 -19.71 6.06
CA ASN A 235 9.83 -18.27 5.89
C ASN A 235 8.41 -17.86 6.29
N LEU A 236 7.39 -18.58 5.80
CA LEU A 236 5.99 -18.38 6.19
C LEU A 236 5.82 -18.40 7.71
N GLN A 237 6.42 -19.37 8.39
CA GLN A 237 6.34 -19.46 9.86
C GLN A 237 7.01 -18.27 10.54
N SER A 238 8.24 -17.92 10.15
CA SER A 238 8.98 -16.78 10.71
C SER A 238 8.21 -15.47 10.51
N THR A 239 7.68 -15.24 9.31
CA THR A 239 6.91 -14.02 9.00
C THR A 239 5.61 -13.95 9.81
N VAL A 240 4.92 -15.08 10.04
CA VAL A 240 3.73 -15.11 10.91
C VAL A 240 4.08 -14.69 12.34
N GLU A 241 5.16 -15.24 12.91
CA GLU A 241 5.62 -14.91 14.27
C GLU A 241 5.99 -13.42 14.40
N GLU A 242 6.68 -12.86 13.39
CA GLU A 242 6.99 -11.43 13.33
C GLU A 242 5.74 -10.55 13.28
N ILE A 243 4.76 -10.91 12.45
CA ILE A 243 3.48 -10.20 12.36
C ILE A 243 2.71 -10.28 13.69
N GLU A 244 2.68 -11.44 14.36
CA GLU A 244 2.04 -11.57 15.68
C GLU A 244 2.65 -10.60 16.70
N GLY A 245 3.98 -10.48 16.73
CA GLY A 245 4.68 -9.51 17.56
C GLY A 245 4.30 -8.05 17.23
N LEU A 246 4.15 -7.72 15.95
CA LEU A 246 3.69 -6.39 15.51
C LEU A 246 2.24 -6.11 15.93
N VAL A 247 1.37 -7.12 15.90
CA VAL A 247 -0.03 -7.00 16.38
C VAL A 247 -0.06 -6.69 17.87
N GLU A 248 0.82 -7.29 18.67
CA GLU A 248 0.96 -6.99 20.10
C GLU A 248 1.44 -5.56 20.36
N GLN A 249 2.44 -5.10 19.62
CA GLN A 249 2.91 -3.72 19.69
C GLN A 249 1.82 -2.71 19.30
N LEU A 250 1.01 -3.03 18.28
CA LEU A 250 -0.14 -2.21 17.89
C LEU A 250 -1.19 -2.13 19.01
N GLN A 251 -1.44 -3.22 19.73
CA GLN A 251 -2.32 -3.19 20.90
C GLN A 251 -1.78 -2.24 21.97
N GLU A 252 -0.48 -2.34 22.31
CA GLU A 252 0.14 -1.47 23.32
C GLU A 252 0.07 0.01 22.93
N ASP A 253 0.33 0.34 21.67
CA ASP A 253 0.27 1.70 21.15
C ASP A 253 -1.17 2.25 21.16
N VAL A 254 -2.17 1.45 20.75
CA VAL A 254 -3.59 1.85 20.79
C VAL A 254 -4.05 2.09 22.22
N CYS A 255 -3.67 1.21 23.15
CA CYS A 255 -3.98 1.36 24.56
C CYS A 255 -3.35 2.64 25.12
N SER A 256 -2.10 2.91 24.76
CA SER A 256 -1.38 4.12 25.17
C SER A 256 -1.99 5.40 24.58
N LEU A 257 -2.48 5.34 23.34
CA LEU A 257 -3.14 6.45 22.65
C LEU A 257 -4.51 6.81 23.26
N LEU A 258 -5.32 5.81 23.61
CA LEU A 258 -6.72 6.00 24.01
C LEU A 258 -6.95 5.83 25.53
N GLY A 259 -5.93 5.37 26.26
CA GLY A 259 -6.01 4.97 27.68
C GLY A 259 -6.81 3.68 27.93
N SER A 260 -7.42 3.10 26.90
CA SER A 260 -8.18 1.86 26.96
C SER A 260 -8.28 1.23 25.57
N MET A 261 -8.52 -0.08 25.51
CA MET A 261 -8.63 -0.81 24.25
C MET A 261 -10.07 -0.77 23.71
N PRO A 262 -10.31 -0.27 22.48
CA PRO A 262 -11.62 -0.37 21.85
C PRO A 262 -12.01 -1.84 21.61
N GLU A 263 -13.23 -2.22 21.97
CA GLU A 263 -13.73 -3.60 21.86
C GLU A 263 -13.63 -4.17 20.44
N ALA A 264 -14.02 -3.38 19.44
CA ALA A 264 -13.94 -3.79 18.02
C ALA A 264 -12.49 -4.06 17.56
N PHE A 265 -11.52 -3.28 18.05
CA PHE A 265 -10.11 -3.49 17.74
C PHE A 265 -9.57 -4.74 18.44
N LEU A 266 -9.91 -4.91 19.73
CA LEU A 266 -9.53 -6.09 20.50
C LEU A 266 -10.08 -7.38 19.89
N GLN A 267 -11.34 -7.38 19.46
CA GLN A 267 -11.98 -8.54 18.82
C GLN A 267 -11.22 -8.96 17.57
N VAL A 268 -10.94 -8.03 16.66
CA VAL A 268 -10.23 -8.33 15.40
C VAL A 268 -8.80 -8.78 15.67
N SER A 269 -8.14 -8.20 16.67
CA SER A 269 -6.79 -8.59 17.06
C SER A 269 -6.73 -10.00 17.67
N ASN A 270 -7.76 -10.40 18.43
CA ASN A 270 -7.86 -11.79 18.89
C ASN A 270 -8.13 -12.74 17.72
N SER A 271 -9.01 -12.36 16.78
CA SER A 271 -9.24 -13.14 15.57
C SER A 271 -7.98 -13.31 14.71
N SER A 272 -7.10 -12.30 14.63
CA SER A 272 -5.82 -12.45 13.93
C SER A 272 -4.88 -13.44 14.64
N LYS A 273 -4.86 -13.47 15.98
CA LYS A 273 -4.09 -14.48 16.74
C LYS A 273 -4.65 -15.89 16.56
N ASP A 274 -5.97 -16.05 16.56
CA ASP A 274 -6.62 -17.35 16.35
C ASP A 274 -6.35 -17.91 14.94
N THR A 275 -6.34 -17.03 13.93
CA THR A 275 -6.03 -17.41 12.53
C THR A 275 -4.54 -17.69 12.35
N ALA A 276 -3.63 -16.93 12.98
CA ALA A 276 -2.19 -17.24 13.01
C ALA A 276 -1.90 -18.60 13.65
N ALA A 277 -2.51 -18.89 14.81
CA ALA A 277 -2.38 -20.18 15.48
C ALA A 277 -2.93 -21.35 14.64
N SER A 278 -3.96 -21.08 13.82
CA SER A 278 -4.51 -22.07 12.90
C SER A 278 -3.58 -22.30 11.70
N LEU A 279 -3.01 -21.22 11.14
CA LEU A 279 -2.01 -21.28 10.08
C LEU A 279 -0.75 -22.04 10.50
N ASN A 280 -0.20 -21.75 11.70
CA ASN A 280 0.98 -22.45 12.22
C ASN A 280 0.75 -23.98 12.33
N LYS A 281 -0.45 -24.42 12.73
CA LYS A 281 -0.79 -25.85 12.74
C LYS A 281 -0.79 -26.47 11.34
N VAL A 282 -1.23 -25.73 10.32
CA VAL A 282 -1.22 -26.16 8.93
C VAL A 282 0.23 -26.25 8.43
N LEU A 283 1.05 -25.23 8.68
CA LEU A 283 2.47 -25.23 8.31
C LEU A 283 3.22 -26.42 8.93
N GLU A 284 3.02 -26.70 10.22
CA GLU A 284 3.60 -27.87 10.89
C GLU A 284 3.11 -29.21 10.33
N ALA A 285 1.85 -29.29 9.88
CA ALA A 285 1.32 -30.50 9.26
C ALA A 285 1.97 -30.75 7.90
N VAL A 286 2.10 -29.71 7.07
CA VAL A 286 2.72 -29.79 5.74
C VAL A 286 4.20 -30.12 5.85
N ASN A 287 4.96 -29.46 6.73
CA ASN A 287 6.38 -29.75 6.95
C ASN A 287 6.63 -31.21 7.37
N ARG A 288 5.74 -31.80 8.18
CA ARG A 288 5.83 -33.22 8.55
C ARG A 288 5.57 -34.17 7.37
N CYS A 289 4.70 -33.80 6.44
CA CYS A 289 4.40 -34.60 5.26
C CYS A 289 5.50 -34.53 4.20
N SER A 290 6.26 -33.44 4.11
CA SER A 290 7.34 -33.27 3.14
C SER A 290 8.65 -33.99 3.53
N LEU A 291 8.79 -34.40 4.79
CA LEU A 291 9.97 -35.10 5.34
C LEU A 291 9.83 -36.63 5.40
N GLY A 292 8.67 -37.20 5.04
CA GLY A 292 8.37 -38.65 5.07
C GLY A 292 8.28 -39.25 3.69
#